data_AF-A0A967UEN6-F1
#
_entry.id   AF-A0A967UEN6-F1
#
_cell.length_a   1.000
_cell.length_b   1.000
_cell.length_c   1.000
_cell.angle_alpha   90.00
_cell.angle_beta   90.00
_cell.angle_gamma   90.00
#
_symmetry.space_group_name_H-M   'P 1'
#
loop_
_entity.id
_entity.type
_entity.pdbx_description
1 polymer ?
#
loop_
_entity_poly.entity_id
_entity_poly.type
_entity_poly.pdbx_seq_one_letter_code
_entity_poly.pdbx_strand_id
1 'polypeptide(L)'
;MKQKKLIKGGSSNQFEALRYFDTAINWSRDGQRIAFISKSGKHDAIYIMNPHNEEITRKIVFEELNGLLSPTFSPDGNRIAFIGMVGGISDL
;
A
#
# COMPACT_ATOMS: atom_id res chain seq x y z
N MET A 1 -18.57 19.10 8.48
CA MET A 1 -17.99 17.74 8.51
C MET A 1 -16.56 17.83 9.03
N LYS A 2 -16.20 17.11 10.10
CA LYS A 2 -14.86 17.17 10.70
C LYS A 2 -13.92 16.16 10.01
N GLN A 3 -12.80 16.63 9.48
CA GLN A 3 -11.75 15.76 8.94
C GLN A 3 -11.01 15.05 10.09
N LYS A 4 -10.91 13.72 10.04
CA LYS A 4 -10.10 12.91 10.96
C LYS A 4 -8.81 12.51 10.25
N LYS A 5 -7.67 12.86 10.85
CA LYS A 5 -6.35 12.47 10.34
C LYS A 5 -6.13 10.98 10.62
N LEU A 6 -5.99 10.18 9.57
CA LEU A 6 -5.79 8.72 9.68
C LEU A 6 -4.31 8.36 9.84
N ILE A 7 -3.40 9.12 9.23
CA ILE A 7 -1.95 8.86 9.29
C ILE A 7 -1.19 10.18 9.41
N LYS A 8 -0.19 10.25 10.29
CA LYS A 8 0.76 11.37 10.41
C LYS A 8 2.11 10.91 9.87
N GLY A 9 2.56 11.50 8.77
CA GLY A 9 3.95 11.39 8.34
C GLY A 9 4.85 12.05 9.38
N GLY A 10 5.61 11.24 10.09
CA GLY A 10 6.60 11.64 11.09
C GLY A 10 7.27 10.38 11.61
N SER A 11 8.60 10.38 11.70
CA SER A 11 9.43 9.29 12.20
C SER A 11 9.05 8.99 13.66
N SER A 12 8.14 8.03 13.80
CA SER A 12 7.87 7.32 15.04
C SER A 12 8.46 5.93 14.89
N ASN A 13 8.79 5.25 15.99
CA ASN A 13 9.34 3.87 15.99
C ASN A 13 8.42 2.80 15.35
N GLN A 14 7.34 3.20 14.67
CA GLN A 14 6.48 2.33 13.86
C GLN A 14 6.43 2.70 12.37
N PHE A 15 6.78 3.93 11.97
CA PHE A 15 6.72 4.36 10.56
C PHE A 15 7.75 5.48 10.30
N GLU A 16 8.78 5.21 9.49
CA GLU A 16 9.92 6.13 9.34
C GLU A 16 9.80 7.20 8.25
N ALA A 17 9.03 7.01 7.18
CA ALA A 17 8.73 8.08 6.21
C ALA A 17 7.58 7.69 5.27
N LEU A 18 6.61 8.59 5.08
CA LEU A 18 5.84 8.59 3.83
C LEU A 18 6.78 9.20 2.79
N ARG A 19 7.28 8.40 1.83
CA ARG A 19 8.08 8.94 0.74
C ARG A 19 7.24 9.96 -0.01
N TYR A 20 7.66 11.23 0.06
CA TYR A 20 6.94 12.40 -0.47
C TYR A 20 6.72 12.36 -2.00
N PHE A 21 7.36 11.43 -2.71
CA PHE A 21 7.26 11.30 -4.16
C PHE A 21 6.55 10.04 -4.66
N ASP A 22 6.34 9.00 -3.81
CA ASP A 22 5.80 7.70 -4.22
C ASP A 22 4.99 7.08 -3.07
N THR A 23 3.96 7.78 -2.60
CA THR A 23 3.06 7.18 -1.61
C THR A 23 2.33 6.01 -2.24
N ALA A 24 2.81 4.80 -1.93
CA ALA A 24 2.17 3.53 -2.24
C ALA A 24 0.91 3.34 -1.39
N ILE A 25 -0.03 4.28 -1.45
CA ILE A 25 -1.33 4.23 -0.79
C ILE A 25 -2.41 4.64 -1.81
N ASN A 26 -3.44 3.81 -1.95
CA ASN A 26 -4.53 4.07 -2.88
C ASN A 26 -5.86 3.68 -2.26
N TRP A 27 -6.87 4.52 -2.46
CA TRP A 27 -8.22 4.28 -1.95
C TRP A 27 -9.05 3.57 -3.01
N SER A 28 -9.85 2.59 -2.59
CA SER A 28 -10.92 2.09 -3.45
C SER A 28 -11.94 3.21 -3.71
N ARG A 29 -12.60 3.16 -4.87
CA ARG A 29 -13.54 4.22 -5.29
C ARG A 29 -14.72 4.43 -4.32
N ASP A 30 -15.13 3.38 -3.62
CA ASP A 30 -16.17 3.41 -2.59
C ASP A 30 -15.67 3.88 -1.21
N GLY A 31 -14.36 4.12 -1.06
CA GLY A 31 -13.74 4.57 0.19
C GLY A 31 -13.63 3.50 1.28
N GLN A 32 -14.07 2.26 1.02
CA GLN A 32 -14.13 1.19 2.02
C GLN A 32 -12.80 0.45 2.20
N ARG A 33 -11.84 0.62 1.28
CA ARG A 33 -10.55 -0.05 1.32
C ARG A 33 -9.42 0.90 0.97
N ILE A 34 -8.27 0.64 1.59
CA ILE A 34 -6.99 1.24 1.25
C ILE A 34 -6.04 0.12 0.86
N ALA A 35 -5.41 0.22 -0.30
CA ALA A 35 -4.27 -0.60 -0.67
C ALA A 35 -2.99 0.18 -0.34
N PHE A 36 -2.03 -0.45 0.32
CA PHE A 36 -0.71 0.14 0.51
C PHE A 36 0.43 -0.87 0.52
N ILE A 37 1.64 -0.41 0.26
CA ILE A 37 2.84 -1.25 0.29
C ILE A 37 3.63 -0.99 1.57
N SER A 38 4.05 -2.08 2.22
CA SER A 38 4.94 -2.02 3.37
C SER A 38 5.82 -3.26 3.43
N LYS A 39 6.89 -3.21 4.23
CA LYS A 39 7.77 -4.37 4.44
C LYS A 39 7.02 -5.49 5.16
N SER A 40 7.36 -6.71 4.79
CA SER A 40 6.93 -7.96 5.42
C SER A 40 8.14 -8.88 5.55
N GLY A 41 8.89 -8.72 6.64
CA GLY A 41 10.16 -9.42 6.82
C GLY A 41 11.17 -8.95 5.78
N LYS A 42 11.66 -9.87 4.94
CA LYS A 42 12.65 -9.58 3.89
C LYS A 42 12.05 -9.04 2.59
N HIS A 43 10.74 -9.18 2.38
CA HIS A 43 10.06 -8.79 1.14
C HIS A 43 9.17 -7.57 1.35
N ASP A 44 8.78 -6.91 0.26
CA ASP A 44 7.63 -6.00 0.27
C ASP A 44 6.33 -6.79 0.19
N ALA A 45 5.25 -6.21 0.69
CA ALA A 45 3.92 -6.78 0.61
C ALA A 45 2.88 -5.69 0.32
N ILE A 46 1.84 -6.07 -0.43
CA ILE A 46 0.64 -5.26 -0.59
C ILE A 46 -0.31 -5.61 0.55
N TYR A 47 -0.75 -4.60 1.28
CA TYR A 47 -1.75 -4.68 2.33
C TYR A 47 -3.04 -4.04 1.85
N ILE A 48 -4.17 -4.66 2.19
CA ILE A 48 -5.50 -4.07 2.01
C ILE A 48 -6.12 -3.87 3.39
N MET A 49 -6.44 -2.64 3.73
CA MET A 49 -7.02 -2.25 5.01
C MET A 49 -8.43 -1.70 4.85
N ASN A 50 -9.30 -2.00 5.82
CA ASN A 50 -10.54 -1.25 6.04
C ASN A 50 -10.22 -0.03 6.92
N PRO A 51 -10.41 1.21 6.43
CA PRO A 51 -10.02 2.41 7.15
C PRO A 51 -10.96 2.79 8.30
N HIS A 52 -12.15 2.19 8.38
CA HIS A 52 -13.13 2.51 9.43
C HIS A 52 -12.79 1.87 10.77
N ASN A 53 -12.24 0.65 10.74
CA ASN A 53 -11.85 -0.14 11.91
C ASN A 53 -10.35 -0.44 11.96
N GLU A 54 -9.56 0.10 11.03
CA GLU A 54 -8.10 -0.09 10.94
C GLU A 54 -7.66 -1.55 10.73
N GLU A 55 -8.57 -2.38 10.21
CA GLU A 55 -8.35 -3.82 10.03
C GLU A 55 -7.61 -4.14 8.72
N ILE A 56 -6.55 -4.94 8.79
CA ILE A 56 -5.92 -5.53 7.60
C ILE A 56 -6.75 -6.71 7.13
N THR A 57 -7.46 -6.52 6.02
CA THR A 57 -8.31 -7.55 5.41
C THR A 57 -7.54 -8.51 4.51
N ARG A 58 -6.42 -8.06 3.91
CA ARG A 58 -5.54 -8.91 3.09
C ARG A 58 -4.08 -8.47 3.17
N LYS A 59 -3.18 -9.43 2.99
CA LYS A 59 -1.73 -9.26 2.83
C LYS A 59 -1.26 -10.17 1.70
N ILE A 60 -0.51 -9.62 0.76
CA ILE A 60 -0.03 -10.33 -0.43
C ILE A 60 1.49 -10.14 -0.52
N VAL A 61 2.23 -11.25 -0.58
CA VAL A 61 3.69 -11.30 -0.66
C VAL A 61 4.07 -12.00 -1.96
N PHE A 62 5.11 -11.50 -2.61
CA PHE A 62 5.71 -12.09 -3.82
C PHE A 62 7.17 -12.40 -3.48
N GLU A 63 7.58 -13.68 -3.58
CA GLU A 63 8.91 -14.11 -3.15
C GLU A 63 9.99 -13.75 -4.19
N GLU A 64 9.59 -13.67 -5.45
CA GLU A 64 10.42 -13.38 -6.60
C GLU A 64 10.66 -11.87 -6.81
N LEU A 65 9.83 -11.01 -6.20
CA LEU A 65 9.90 -9.57 -6.35
C LEU A 65 10.66 -8.93 -5.18
N ASN A 66 11.68 -8.13 -5.51
CA ASN A 66 12.47 -7.42 -4.51
C ASN A 66 12.02 -5.97 -4.25
N GLY A 67 11.00 -5.51 -4.97
CA GLY A 67 10.26 -4.31 -4.62
C GLY A 67 8.91 -4.24 -5.32
N LEU A 68 8.00 -3.51 -4.67
CA LEU A 68 6.65 -3.27 -5.17
C LEU A 68 6.39 -1.76 -5.18
N LEU A 69 5.71 -1.24 -6.20
CA LEU A 69 5.35 0.18 -6.30
C LEU A 69 3.91 0.37 -6.77
N SER A 70 3.37 1.57 -6.50
CA SER A 70 2.14 2.12 -7.10
C SER A 70 0.93 1.16 -7.13
N PRO A 71 0.49 0.62 -5.97
CA PRO A 71 -0.71 -0.19 -5.95
C PRO A 71 -1.91 0.70 -6.29
N THR A 72 -2.79 0.24 -7.16
CA THR A 72 -4.01 0.98 -7.52
C THR A 72 -5.17 0.03 -7.72
N PHE A 73 -6.34 0.39 -7.18
CA PHE A 73 -7.56 -0.37 -7.42
C PHE A 73 -8.07 -0.18 -8.86
N SER A 74 -8.62 -1.24 -9.43
CA SER A 74 -9.46 -1.12 -10.62
C SER A 74 -10.70 -0.26 -10.32
N PRO A 75 -11.36 0.34 -11.33
CA PRO A 75 -12.54 1.19 -11.11
C PRO A 75 -13.72 0.51 -10.39
N ASP A 76 -13.84 -0.81 -10.55
CA ASP A 76 -14.82 -1.65 -9.84
C ASP A 76 -14.34 -2.11 -8.45
N GLY A 77 -13.08 -1.85 -8.10
CA GLY A 77 -12.45 -2.21 -6.83
C GLY A 77 -12.12 -3.70 -6.68
N ASN A 78 -12.32 -4.53 -7.70
CA ASN A 78 -12.15 -5.98 -7.57
C ASN A 78 -10.73 -6.46 -7.84
N ARG A 79 -9.88 -5.60 -8.42
CA ARG A 79 -8.48 -5.92 -8.76
C ARG A 79 -7.57 -4.82 -8.25
N ILE A 80 -6.30 -5.16 -8.13
CA ILE A 80 -5.21 -4.22 -7.87
C ILE A 80 -4.19 -4.39 -8.98
N ALA A 81 -3.79 -3.29 -9.61
CA ALA A 81 -2.58 -3.22 -10.42
C ALA A 81 -1.44 -2.67 -9.56
N PHE A 82 -0.21 -3.11 -9.82
CA PHE A 82 1.00 -2.67 -9.13
C PHE A 82 2.20 -2.88 -10.05
N ILE A 83 3.32 -2.24 -9.72
CA ILE A 83 4.61 -2.44 -10.39
C ILE A 83 5.43 -3.41 -9.55
N GLY A 84 5.95 -4.46 -10.17
CA GLY A 84 6.89 -5.39 -9.56
C GLY A 84 8.32 -5.13 -10.02
N MET A 85 9.30 -5.33 -9.14
CA MET A 85 10.70 -5.23 -9.48
C MET A 85 11.45 -6.52 -9.20
N VAL A 86 12.34 -6.89 -10.12
CA VAL A 86 13.33 -7.98 -9.97
C VAL A 86 14.70 -7.39 -10.21
N GLY A 87 15.61 -7.53 -9.24
CA GLY A 87 16.92 -6.87 -9.32
C GLY A 87 16.86 -5.34 -9.36
N GLY A 88 15.74 -4.73 -8.91
CA GLY A 88 15.50 -3.29 -9.04
C GLY A 88 15.03 -2.84 -10.44
N ILE A 89 14.69 -3.78 -11.32
CA ILE A 89 14.19 -3.51 -12.68
C ILE A 89 12.73 -3.94 -12.77
N SER A 90 11.91 -3.11 -13.40
CA SER A 90 10.53 -3.40 -13.79
C SER A 90 10.48 -3.73 -15.29
N ASP A 91 9.53 -4.57 -15.69
CA ASP A 91 9.23 -4.89 -17.10
C ASP A 91 8.16 -3.98 -17.74
N LEU A 92 7.58 -3.08 -16.94
CA LEU A 92 6.73 -1.96 -17.39
C LEU A 92 7.52 -0.79 -17.96
#